data_AF-K1TYU7-F1
#
_entry.id   AF-K1TYU7-F1
#
_cell.length_a   1.000
_cell.length_b   1.000
_cell.length_c   1.000
_cell.angle_alpha   90.00
_cell.angle_beta   90.00
_cell.angle_gamma   90.00
#
_symmetry.space_group_name_H-M   'P 1'
#
loop_
_entity.id
_entity.type
_entity.pdbx_description
1 polymer ?
#
loop_
_entity_poly.entity_id
_entity_poly.type
_entity_poly.pdbx_seq_one_letter_code
_entity_poly.pdbx_strand_id
1 'polypeptide(L)'
;DYEGLLTLAKEYYDGNGINEQHTYLSATNNKGDSLIAEDENFAVVYNGSVGGTYEVMLKFTEQEIRDHIRRYGVDIAGDTIKGVAREMAAEQFSALAYQKIPAFEMPNGEVLYVEYNKESDTLDVGQPTNAGLVAQHRFPYDHNVGLDANLQAVNEKLNELEEYRAELQEAEYGSGMRR
;
A
#
# COMPACT_ATOMS: atom_id res chain seq x y z
N ASP A 1 -2.44 -28.73 30.70
CA ASP A 1 -3.86 -28.49 30.36
C ASP A 1 -3.91 -27.30 29.43
N TYR A 2 -4.63 -27.41 28.32
CA TYR A 2 -4.68 -26.38 27.27
C TYR A 2 -5.33 -25.08 27.77
N GLU A 3 -6.37 -25.21 28.60
CA GLU A 3 -7.03 -24.07 29.26
C GLU A 3 -6.08 -23.32 30.21
N GLY A 4 -5.22 -24.06 30.92
CA GLY A 4 -4.21 -23.46 31.79
C GLY A 4 -3.17 -22.64 31.02
N LEU A 5 -2.77 -23.07 29.81
CA LEU A 5 -1.84 -22.31 28.97
C LEU A 5 -2.45 -21.01 28.45
N LEU A 6 -3.71 -21.03 28.00
CA LEU A 6 -4.41 -19.84 27.55
C LEU A 6 -4.70 -18.87 28.72
N THR A 7 -4.97 -19.39 29.91
CA THR A 7 -5.14 -18.56 31.11
C THR A 7 -3.86 -17.82 31.45
N LEU A 8 -2.72 -18.51 31.47
CA LEU A 8 -1.41 -17.88 31.70
C LEU A 8 -1.09 -16.85 30.61
N ALA A 9 -1.32 -17.17 29.34
CA ALA A 9 -1.13 -16.24 28.22
C ALA A 9 -1.86 -14.90 28.45
N LYS A 10 -3.10 -14.96 28.94
CA LYS A 10 -3.91 -13.77 29.27
C LYS A 10 -3.38 -13.01 30.49
N GLU A 11 -2.94 -13.72 31.53
CA GLU A 11 -2.40 -13.10 32.75
C GLU A 11 -1.06 -12.39 32.50
N TYR A 12 -0.23 -12.93 31.60
CA TYR A 12 1.06 -12.35 31.21
C TYR A 12 0.95 -11.31 30.10
N TYR A 13 -0.22 -11.15 29.49
CA TYR A 13 -0.43 -10.12 28.48
C TYR A 13 -0.45 -8.74 29.15
N ASP A 14 0.53 -7.92 28.79
CA ASP A 14 0.78 -6.58 29.32
C ASP A 14 0.08 -5.46 28.55
N GLY A 15 -0.75 -5.80 27.56
CA GLY A 15 -1.41 -4.83 26.70
C GLY A 15 -0.59 -4.39 25.49
N ASN A 16 0.48 -5.11 25.14
CA ASN A 16 1.24 -4.82 23.91
C ASN A 16 0.32 -4.89 22.68
N GLY A 17 0.35 -3.81 21.87
CA GLY A 17 -0.43 -3.71 20.64
C GLY A 17 0.14 -4.58 19.50
N ILE A 18 -0.30 -4.29 18.27
CA ILE A 18 0.19 -4.96 17.06
C ILE A 18 1.71 -4.82 16.97
N ASN A 19 2.43 -5.94 16.88
CA ASN A 19 3.84 -5.94 16.55
C ASN A 19 4.01 -5.81 15.03
N GLU A 20 4.26 -4.58 14.57
CA GLU A 20 4.25 -4.26 13.13
C GLU A 20 5.27 -5.07 12.32
N GLN A 21 6.43 -5.38 12.90
CA GLN A 21 7.48 -6.15 12.23
C GLN A 21 7.19 -7.65 12.18
N HIS A 22 6.46 -8.16 13.18
CA HIS A 22 6.29 -9.60 13.41
C HIS A 22 4.80 -9.99 13.48
N THR A 23 4.01 -9.47 12.55
CA THR A 23 2.63 -9.90 12.30
C THR A 23 2.58 -10.87 11.12
N TYR A 24 1.86 -11.98 11.28
CA TYR A 24 1.79 -13.06 10.29
C TYR A 24 0.33 -13.43 10.00
N LEU A 25 0.07 -13.93 8.78
CA LEU A 25 -1.28 -14.36 8.36
C LEU A 25 -1.81 -15.57 9.13
N SER A 26 -0.91 -16.38 9.70
CA SER A 26 -1.24 -17.58 10.45
C SER A 26 -0.29 -17.76 11.61
N ALA A 27 -0.79 -18.39 12.67
CA ALA A 27 -0.02 -18.75 13.85
C ALA A 27 1.06 -19.81 13.55
N THR A 28 0.88 -20.64 12.52
CA THR A 28 1.85 -21.68 12.12
C THR A 28 2.59 -21.26 10.84
N ASN A 29 3.38 -20.19 10.91
CA ASN A 29 4.03 -19.61 9.74
C ASN A 29 5.34 -20.33 9.35
N ASN A 30 5.98 -21.06 10.28
CA ASN A 30 7.22 -21.78 10.00
C ASN A 30 6.99 -23.28 9.83
N LYS A 31 7.88 -23.93 9.08
CA LYS A 31 7.83 -25.38 8.84
C LYS A 31 8.12 -26.13 10.13
N GLY A 32 7.16 -26.92 10.58
CA GLY A 32 7.28 -27.71 11.82
C GLY A 32 6.61 -27.04 13.02
N ASP A 33 5.99 -25.87 12.82
CA ASP A 33 5.12 -25.27 13.82
C ASP A 33 3.87 -26.14 14.00
N SER A 34 3.37 -26.19 15.23
CA SER A 34 2.13 -26.90 15.56
C SER A 34 1.28 -26.03 16.46
N LEU A 35 0.03 -25.81 16.07
CA LEU A 35 -0.94 -25.13 16.92
C LEU A 35 -1.31 -26.04 18.09
N ILE A 36 -1.15 -25.55 19.31
CA ILE A 36 -1.31 -26.31 20.55
C ILE A 36 -2.67 -26.01 21.19
N ALA A 37 -3.02 -24.73 21.27
CA ALA A 37 -4.31 -24.25 21.74
C ALA A 37 -4.60 -22.89 21.12
N GLU A 38 -5.86 -22.54 20.92
CA GLU A 38 -6.25 -21.18 20.53
C GLU A 38 -7.61 -20.81 21.12
N ASP A 39 -7.83 -19.51 21.24
CA ASP A 39 -9.14 -18.93 21.43
C ASP A 39 -9.34 -17.75 20.45
N GLU A 40 -10.30 -16.86 20.76
CA GLU A 40 -10.57 -15.68 19.96
C GLU A 40 -9.37 -14.75 19.82
N ASN A 41 -8.59 -14.55 20.89
CA ASN A 41 -7.57 -13.51 20.99
C ASN A 41 -6.13 -14.06 20.99
N PHE A 42 -5.95 -15.34 21.33
CA PHE A 42 -4.64 -15.93 21.53
C PHE A 42 -4.48 -17.25 20.78
N ALA A 43 -3.26 -17.52 20.34
CA ALA A 43 -2.82 -18.82 19.85
C ALA A 43 -1.53 -19.23 20.57
N VAL A 44 -1.49 -20.46 21.07
CA VAL A 44 -0.28 -21.08 21.63
C VAL A 44 0.28 -22.01 20.57
N VAL A 45 1.52 -21.77 20.16
CA VAL A 45 2.18 -22.48 19.05
C VAL A 45 3.44 -23.13 19.58
N TYR A 46 3.65 -24.39 19.22
CA TYR A 46 4.94 -25.05 19.38
C TYR A 46 5.78 -24.80 18.13
N ASN A 47 6.91 -24.13 18.28
CA ASN A 47 7.87 -23.86 17.22
C ASN A 47 8.92 -24.96 17.18
N GLY A 48 8.76 -25.88 16.23
CA GLY A 48 9.67 -27.00 16.03
C GLY A 48 11.00 -26.62 15.35
N SER A 49 11.11 -25.38 14.86
CA SER A 49 12.21 -24.96 13.99
C SER A 49 13.48 -24.58 14.75
N VAL A 50 13.37 -24.13 16.02
CA VAL A 50 14.48 -23.63 16.84
C VAL A 50 14.73 -24.45 18.11
N GLY A 51 14.54 -25.77 18.03
CA GLY A 51 14.80 -26.68 19.16
C GLY A 51 13.61 -26.93 20.09
N GLY A 52 12.40 -26.51 19.69
CA GLY A 52 11.15 -26.82 20.37
C GLY A 52 10.82 -25.83 21.49
N THR A 53 10.31 -24.66 21.13
CA THR A 53 9.79 -23.65 22.07
C THR A 53 8.29 -23.50 21.94
N TYR A 54 7.65 -22.91 22.96
CA TYR A 54 6.25 -22.49 22.88
C TYR A 54 6.19 -20.97 22.76
N GLU A 55 5.41 -20.49 21.81
CA GLU A 55 5.14 -19.07 21.58
C GLU A 55 3.65 -18.81 21.83
N VAL A 56 3.35 -17.66 22.42
CA VAL A 56 2.00 -17.14 22.57
C VAL A 56 1.86 -15.99 21.58
N MET A 57 0.90 -16.10 20.66
CA MET A 57 0.62 -15.11 19.64
C MET A 57 -0.72 -14.45 19.90
N LEU A 58 -0.78 -13.14 19.67
CA LEU A 58 -2.02 -12.36 19.66
C LEU A 58 -2.66 -12.42 18.27
N LYS A 59 -3.98 -12.53 18.24
CA LYS A 59 -4.79 -12.52 17.04
C LYS A 59 -5.39 -11.13 16.85
N PHE A 60 -5.34 -10.65 15.62
CA PHE A 60 -5.97 -9.40 15.21
C PHE A 60 -6.85 -9.68 14.01
N THR A 61 -8.00 -9.02 13.98
CA THR A 61 -8.84 -8.98 12.79
C THR A 61 -8.19 -8.13 11.70
N GLU A 62 -8.53 -8.38 10.45
CA GLU A 62 -8.05 -7.54 9.35
C GLU A 62 -8.47 -6.06 9.52
N GLN A 63 -9.66 -5.81 10.10
CA GLN A 63 -10.13 -4.45 10.35
C GLN A 63 -9.26 -3.72 11.37
N GLU A 64 -8.77 -4.39 12.41
CA GLU A 64 -7.84 -3.80 13.38
C GLU A 64 -6.50 -3.46 12.72
N ILE A 65 -6.00 -4.33 11.83
CA ILE A 65 -4.78 -4.05 11.04
C ILE A 65 -5.00 -2.84 10.13
N ARG A 66 -6.13 -2.77 9.41
CA ARG A 66 -6.47 -1.64 8.54
C ARG A 66 -6.57 -0.33 9.33
N ASP A 67 -7.17 -0.37 10.51
CA ASP A 67 -7.27 0.81 11.38
C ASP A 67 -5.93 1.20 12.00
N HIS A 68 -5.05 0.24 12.27
CA HIS A 68 -3.66 0.48 12.69
C HIS A 68 -2.88 1.21 11.60
N ILE A 69 -2.92 0.71 10.36
CA ILE A 69 -2.27 1.32 9.19
C ILE A 69 -2.73 2.77 9.02
N ARG A 70 -4.04 3.05 9.12
CA ARG A 70 -4.58 4.42 9.00
C ARG A 70 -4.05 5.37 10.07
N ARG A 71 -3.75 4.86 11.27
CA ARG A 71 -3.34 5.69 12.42
C ARG A 71 -1.83 5.87 12.48
N TYR A 72 -1.06 4.85 12.13
CA TYR A 72 0.37 4.78 12.41
C TYR A 72 1.23 4.60 11.15
N GLY A 73 0.63 4.33 10.00
CA GLY A 73 1.36 4.08 8.76
C GLY A 73 1.98 2.68 8.72
N VAL A 74 3.03 2.53 7.90
CA VAL A 74 3.70 1.24 7.61
C VAL A 74 5.23 1.31 7.61
N ASP A 75 5.81 2.39 8.15
CA ASP A 75 7.25 2.66 8.09
C ASP A 75 8.11 1.51 8.62
N ILE A 76 7.70 0.92 9.74
CA ILE A 76 8.41 -0.19 10.40
C ILE A 76 7.72 -1.54 10.16
N ALA A 77 6.69 -1.57 9.32
CA ALA A 77 5.86 -2.75 9.13
C ALA A 77 6.58 -3.86 8.32
N GLY A 78 6.31 -5.10 8.72
CA GLY A 78 6.64 -6.31 7.96
C GLY A 78 5.72 -6.53 6.77
N ASP A 79 6.05 -7.55 5.97
CA ASP A 79 5.39 -7.81 4.68
C ASP A 79 3.89 -8.08 4.79
N THR A 80 3.43 -8.71 5.87
CA THR A 80 2.00 -8.98 6.08
C THR A 80 1.19 -7.69 6.14
N ILE A 81 1.61 -6.73 6.98
CA ILE A 81 0.91 -5.46 7.14
C ILE A 81 1.06 -4.60 5.88
N LYS A 82 2.24 -4.61 5.25
CA LYS A 82 2.43 -3.95 3.94
C LYS A 82 1.52 -4.55 2.87
N GLY A 83 1.31 -5.86 2.88
CA GLY A 83 0.36 -6.54 2.01
C GLY A 83 -1.06 -6.01 2.18
N VAL A 84 -1.52 -5.87 3.43
CA VAL A 84 -2.84 -5.26 3.73
C VAL A 84 -2.91 -3.80 3.26
N ALA A 85 -1.84 -3.01 3.43
CA ALA A 85 -1.80 -1.63 2.94
C ALA A 85 -1.93 -1.56 1.42
N ARG A 86 -1.28 -2.45 0.68
CA ARG A 86 -1.43 -2.57 -0.78
C ARG A 86 -2.85 -2.96 -1.20
N GLU A 87 -3.51 -3.85 -0.47
CA GLU A 87 -4.94 -4.14 -0.71
C GLU A 87 -5.81 -2.91 -0.47
N MET A 88 -5.57 -2.18 0.61
CA MET A 88 -6.30 -0.94 0.90
C MET A 88 -6.14 0.09 -0.22
N ALA A 89 -4.93 0.27 -0.76
CA ALA A 89 -4.68 1.15 -1.89
C ALA A 89 -5.39 0.66 -3.17
N ALA A 90 -5.31 -0.64 -3.48
CA ALA A 90 -6.01 -1.22 -4.63
C ALA A 90 -7.53 -1.06 -4.55
N GLU A 91 -8.13 -1.19 -3.36
CA GLU A 91 -9.54 -0.93 -3.12
C GLU A 91 -9.91 0.54 -3.32
N GLN A 92 -9.07 1.47 -2.87
CA GLN A 92 -9.26 2.91 -3.10
C GLN A 92 -9.27 3.24 -4.59
N PHE A 93 -8.29 2.74 -5.35
CA PHE A 93 -8.24 2.96 -6.80
C PHE A 93 -9.38 2.28 -7.55
N SER A 94 -9.78 1.09 -7.12
CA SER A 94 -10.96 0.41 -7.68
C SER A 94 -12.23 1.23 -7.46
N ALA A 95 -12.39 1.82 -6.27
CA ALA A 95 -13.53 2.70 -5.95
C ALA A 95 -13.54 3.97 -6.81
N LEU A 96 -12.37 4.57 -7.08
CA LEU A 96 -12.25 5.73 -7.98
C LEU A 96 -12.63 5.37 -9.41
N ALA A 97 -12.20 4.22 -9.92
CA ALA A 97 -12.47 3.79 -11.28
C ALA A 97 -13.97 3.67 -11.59
N TYR A 98 -14.80 3.36 -10.58
CA TYR A 98 -16.27 3.38 -10.72
C TYR A 98 -16.85 4.79 -10.89
N GLN A 99 -16.18 5.83 -10.39
CA GLN A 99 -16.62 7.21 -10.49
C GLN A 99 -15.99 7.92 -11.69
N LYS A 100 -14.66 8.00 -11.69
CA LYS A 100 -13.82 8.61 -12.72
C LYS A 100 -12.38 8.17 -12.47
N ILE A 101 -11.73 7.61 -13.50
CA ILE A 101 -10.31 7.27 -13.44
C ILE A 101 -9.50 8.57 -13.22
N PRO A 102 -8.57 8.62 -12.24
CA PRO A 102 -7.72 9.77 -12.03
C PRO A 102 -6.89 10.08 -13.28
N ALA A 103 -6.81 11.37 -13.62
CA ALA A 103 -6.03 11.84 -14.75
C ALA A 103 -5.46 13.24 -14.48
N PHE A 104 -4.28 13.52 -15.03
CA PHE A 104 -3.60 14.80 -15.00
C PHE A 104 -3.65 15.45 -16.38
N GLU A 105 -3.97 16.74 -16.42
CA GLU A 105 -3.86 17.56 -17.62
C GLU A 105 -2.54 18.32 -17.56
N MET A 106 -1.65 17.99 -18.50
CA MET A 106 -0.32 18.57 -18.57
C MET A 106 -0.35 19.95 -19.26
N PRO A 107 0.64 20.84 -18.99
CA PRO A 107 0.69 22.16 -19.62
C PRO A 107 0.75 22.16 -21.15
N ASN A 108 1.28 21.10 -21.77
CA ASN A 108 1.25 20.89 -23.23
C ASN A 108 -0.13 20.43 -23.77
N GLY A 109 -1.12 20.24 -22.91
CA GLY A 109 -2.47 19.77 -23.25
C GLY A 109 -2.63 18.24 -23.27
N GLU A 110 -1.56 17.48 -22.98
CA GLU A 110 -1.64 16.03 -22.88
C GLU A 110 -2.40 15.60 -21.61
N VAL A 111 -3.22 14.56 -21.71
CA VAL A 111 -3.93 13.98 -20.57
C VAL A 111 -3.31 12.64 -20.22
N LEU A 112 -2.81 12.50 -19.00
CA LEU A 112 -2.19 11.27 -18.49
C LEU A 112 -3.09 10.63 -17.43
N TYR A 113 -3.34 9.33 -17.54
CA TYR A 113 -4.16 8.58 -16.60
C TYR A 113 -3.28 7.88 -15.57
N VAL A 114 -3.82 7.67 -14.37
CA VAL A 114 -3.12 7.05 -13.25
C VAL A 114 -3.82 5.77 -12.82
N GLU A 115 -3.05 4.70 -12.69
CA GLU A 115 -3.49 3.44 -12.10
C GLU A 115 -2.53 3.03 -10.98
N TYR A 116 -3.05 2.31 -9.98
CA TYR A 116 -2.22 1.72 -8.94
C TYR A 116 -1.81 0.30 -9.33
N ASN A 117 -0.51 0.07 -9.44
CA ASN A 117 0.08 -1.24 -9.65
C ASN A 117 0.43 -1.86 -8.28
N LYS A 118 -0.43 -2.78 -7.83
CA LYS A 118 -0.28 -3.48 -6.56
C LYS A 118 0.97 -4.39 -6.50
N GLU A 119 1.42 -4.93 -7.63
CA GLU A 119 2.57 -5.84 -7.66
C GLU A 119 3.88 -5.09 -7.40
N SER A 120 4.06 -3.93 -8.03
CA SER A 120 5.23 -3.07 -7.85
C SER A 120 5.08 -2.02 -6.75
N ASP A 121 3.87 -1.86 -6.20
CA ASP A 121 3.54 -0.83 -5.21
C ASP A 121 3.77 0.60 -5.75
N THR A 122 3.35 0.83 -7.00
CA THR A 122 3.57 2.08 -7.72
C THR A 122 2.29 2.68 -8.27
N LEU A 123 2.31 3.99 -8.48
CA LEU A 123 1.41 4.70 -9.38
C LEU A 123 2.01 4.68 -10.79
N ASP A 124 1.35 3.95 -11.67
CA ASP A 124 1.67 3.89 -13.08
C ASP A 124 0.90 5.01 -13.78
N VAL A 125 1.61 5.85 -14.53
CA VAL A 125 1.06 7.03 -15.21
C VAL A 125 1.33 6.92 -16.71
N GLY A 126 0.31 7.14 -17.54
CA GLY A 126 0.49 7.12 -18.98
C GLY A 126 -0.79 7.25 -19.80
N GLN A 127 -0.73 6.79 -21.04
CA GLN A 127 -1.86 6.87 -21.98
C GLN A 127 -2.74 5.62 -21.89
N PRO A 128 -4.08 5.77 -21.97
CA PRO A 128 -4.97 4.64 -21.97
C PRO A 128 -4.92 3.94 -23.33
N THR A 129 -5.06 2.63 -23.32
CA THR A 129 -5.14 1.80 -24.52
C THR A 129 -6.32 0.83 -24.42
N ASN A 130 -6.65 0.16 -25.52
CA ASN A 130 -7.68 -0.88 -25.54
C ASN A 130 -7.35 -2.08 -24.61
N ALA A 131 -6.10 -2.18 -24.12
CA ALA A 131 -5.65 -3.25 -23.23
C ALA A 131 -5.40 -2.77 -21.78
N GLY A 132 -5.77 -1.54 -21.44
CA GLY A 132 -5.46 -0.89 -20.15
C GLY A 132 -4.46 0.26 -20.30
N LEU A 133 -3.76 0.63 -19.23
CA LEU A 133 -2.79 1.72 -19.24
C LEU A 133 -1.41 1.26 -19.75
N VAL A 134 -0.80 2.04 -20.65
CA VAL A 134 0.64 1.90 -20.94
C VAL A 134 1.40 2.90 -20.09
N ALA A 135 2.04 2.40 -19.03
CA ALA A 135 2.82 3.21 -18.11
C ALA A 135 4.03 3.86 -18.81
N GLN A 136 4.04 5.19 -18.86
CA GLN A 136 5.19 6.00 -19.26
C GLN A 136 6.08 6.32 -18.06
N HIS A 137 5.44 6.58 -16.91
CA HIS A 137 6.11 6.90 -15.65
C HIS A 137 5.61 5.99 -14.54
N ARG A 138 6.48 5.72 -13.56
CA ARG A 138 6.14 4.97 -12.35
C ARG A 138 6.67 5.68 -11.13
N PHE A 139 5.81 5.90 -10.14
CA PHE A 139 6.16 6.55 -8.88
C PHE A 139 5.80 5.62 -7.71
N PRO A 140 6.63 5.52 -6.67
CA PRO A 140 6.28 4.72 -5.50
C PRO A 140 5.01 5.28 -4.83
N TYR A 141 4.14 4.39 -4.35
CA TYR A 141 2.99 4.77 -3.54
C TYR A 141 3.39 4.86 -2.07
N ASP A 142 3.12 6.00 -1.44
CA ASP A 142 3.38 6.23 -0.01
C ASP A 142 2.11 5.92 0.80
N HIS A 143 2.15 4.82 1.53
CA HIS A 143 1.04 4.35 2.38
C HIS A 143 0.89 5.15 3.68
N ASN A 144 1.82 6.05 4.01
CA ASN A 144 1.73 6.90 5.19
C ASN A 144 0.98 8.21 4.92
N VAL A 145 0.67 8.49 3.66
CA VAL A 145 -0.07 9.68 3.25
C VAL A 145 -1.35 9.30 2.51
N GLY A 146 -2.30 10.24 2.44
CA GLY A 146 -3.55 10.01 1.73
C GLY A 146 -3.36 9.87 0.22
N LEU A 147 -4.36 9.29 -0.43
CA LEU A 147 -4.46 9.18 -1.89
C LEU A 147 -4.23 10.53 -2.59
N ASP A 148 -4.90 11.60 -2.14
CA ASP A 148 -4.78 12.93 -2.77
C ASP A 148 -3.36 13.48 -2.67
N ALA A 149 -2.65 13.23 -1.56
CA ALA A 149 -1.26 13.65 -1.38
C ALA A 149 -0.32 12.87 -2.31
N ASN A 150 -0.56 11.57 -2.49
CA ASN A 150 0.17 10.76 -3.47
C ASN A 150 -0.04 11.31 -4.90
N LEU A 151 -1.29 11.56 -5.30
CA LEU A 151 -1.61 12.10 -6.63
C LEU A 151 -1.03 13.50 -6.84
N GLN A 152 -1.09 14.36 -5.83
CA GLN A 152 -0.48 15.68 -5.89
C GLN A 152 1.04 15.59 -6.09
N ALA A 153 1.74 14.77 -5.31
CA ALA A 153 3.19 14.61 -5.41
C ALA A 153 3.62 14.06 -6.78
N VAL A 154 2.83 13.17 -7.37
CA VAL A 154 3.05 12.69 -8.76
C VAL A 154 2.85 13.82 -9.76
N ASN A 155 1.75 14.57 -9.65
CA ASN A 155 1.47 15.69 -10.56
C ASN A 155 2.57 16.75 -10.51
N GLU A 156 3.08 17.10 -9.32
CA GLU A 156 4.20 18.03 -9.15
C GLU A 156 5.44 17.55 -9.90
N LYS A 157 5.83 16.27 -9.74
CA LYS A 157 6.97 15.68 -10.46
C LYS A 157 6.78 15.69 -11.98
N LEU A 158 5.58 15.39 -12.47
CA LEU A 158 5.29 15.42 -13.91
C LEU A 158 5.40 16.83 -14.49
N ASN A 159 4.96 17.85 -13.76
CA ASN A 159 5.06 19.25 -14.21
C ASN A 159 6.50 19.78 -14.29
N GLU A 160 7.46 19.11 -13.64
CA GLU A 160 8.88 19.45 -13.73
C GLU A 160 9.53 18.91 -15.03
N LEU A 161 8.91 17.92 -15.69
CA LEU A 161 9.44 17.28 -16.88
C LEU A 161 9.30 18.16 -18.13
N GLU A 162 10.36 18.22 -18.93
CA GLU A 162 10.39 19.08 -20.13
C GLU A 162 9.40 18.66 -21.20
N GLU A 163 9.13 17.36 -21.32
CA GLU A 163 8.20 16.78 -22.29
C GLU A 163 6.75 17.28 -22.13
N TYR A 164 6.41 17.75 -20.93
CA TYR A 164 5.06 18.21 -20.59
C TYR A 164 4.94 19.73 -20.46
N ARG A 165 6.02 20.49 -20.69
CA ARG A 165 5.96 21.96 -20.70
C ARG A 165 5.11 22.45 -21.85
N ALA A 166 4.41 23.57 -21.64
CA ALA A 166 3.63 24.20 -22.70
C ALA A 166 4.54 24.51 -23.89
N GLU A 167 4.15 24.08 -25.09
CA GLU A 167 4.78 24.57 -26.30
C GLU A 167 4.55 26.07 -26.37
N LEU A 168 5.62 26.86 -26.21
CA LEU A 168 5.57 28.27 -26.55
C LEU A 168 5.24 28.32 -28.04
N GLN A 169 3.99 28.67 -28.38
CA GLN A 169 3.68 29.10 -29.74
C GLN A 169 4.68 30.21 -30.06
N GLU A 170 5.58 29.95 -31.01
CA GLU A 170 6.28 31.00 -31.74
C GLU A 170 5.21 31.79 -32.48
N ALA A 171 4.55 32.70 -31.76
CA ALA A 171 3.58 33.62 -32.31
C ALA A 171 4.33 34.57 -33.25
N GLU A 172 4.30 34.22 -34.53
CA GLU A 172 4.21 35.12 -35.69
C GLU A 172 5.05 36.40 -35.63
N TYR A 173 6.37 36.29 -35.84
CA TYR A 173 7.12 37.34 -36.58
C TYR A 173 6.99 37.13 -38.10
N GLY A 174 5.78 36.78 -38.54
CA GLY A 174 5.35 36.70 -39.93
C GLY A 174 4.57 37.92 -40.43
N SER A 175 4.50 39.01 -39.65
CA SER A 175 3.83 40.25 -40.06
C SER A 175 4.81 41.42 -40.09
N GLY A 176 5.39 41.63 -41.27
CA GLY A 176 6.28 42.76 -41.55
C GLY A 176 6.85 42.69 -42.97
N MET A 177 5.98 42.43 -43.95
CA MET A 177 6.36 42.44 -45.36
C MET A 177 7.03 43.77 -45.73
N ARG A 178 8.09 43.63 -46.52
CA ARG A 178 8.59 44.63 -47.46
C ARG A 178 7.44 45.31 -48.19
N ARG A 179 7.34 46.65 -48.08
CA ARG A 179 7.32 47.60 -49.20
C ARG A 179 7.25 49.03 -48.68
#